data_AF-A0AAD9SHH6-F1
#
_entry.id   AF-A0AAD9SHH6-F1
#
_cell.length_a   1.000
_cell.length_b   1.000
_cell.length_c   1.000
_cell.angle_alpha   90.00
_cell.angle_beta   90.00
_cell.angle_gamma   90.00
#
_symmetry.space_group_name_H-M   'P 1'
#
loop_
_entity.id
_entity.type
_entity.pdbx_description
1 polymer ?
#
loop_
_entity_poly.entity_id
_entity_poly.type
_entity_poly.pdbx_seq_one_letter_code
_entity_poly.pdbx_strand_id
1 'polypeptide(L)'
;MTTDENGNTNCSNMKDCYDCTDSSNCVGCNRLTNCSNMKDSDDCTESSNCKDCTDLINCSNCNDCSGLRNASNQHGVHKSEYEL
;
A
#
# COMPACT_ATOMS: atom_id res chain seq x y z
N MET A 1 -21.90 -5.33 -4.63
CA MET A 1 -20.66 -4.79 -4.03
C MET A 1 -20.96 -4.49 -2.60
N THR A 2 -20.41 -5.27 -1.67
CA THR A 2 -20.41 -4.95 -0.24
C THR A 2 -19.31 -5.79 0.36
N THR A 3 -18.35 -5.17 1.04
CA THR A 3 -17.80 -5.83 2.21
C THR A 3 -17.10 -4.83 3.11
N ASP A 4 -17.60 -4.72 4.32
CA ASP A 4 -16.90 -5.03 5.57
C ASP A 4 -17.46 -6.42 6.03
N GLU A 5 -17.03 -7.15 7.05
CA GLU A 5 -16.55 -6.89 8.42
C GLU A 5 -15.03 -6.99 8.61
N ASN A 6 -14.26 -6.82 7.52
CA ASN A 6 -12.87 -6.33 7.41
C ASN A 6 -12.28 -6.83 6.07
N GLY A 7 -12.95 -6.52 4.96
CA GLY A 7 -12.62 -7.01 3.60
C GLY A 7 -12.96 -5.95 2.56
N ASN A 8 -12.50 -4.73 2.81
CA ASN A 8 -13.07 -3.52 2.24
C ASN A 8 -12.85 -3.41 0.74
N THR A 9 -13.93 -3.37 -0.05
CA THR A 9 -13.88 -3.36 -1.52
C THR A 9 -14.49 -2.09 -2.09
N ASN A 10 -13.79 -1.43 -3.03
CA ASN A 10 -14.24 -0.18 -3.68
C ASN A 10 -14.47 0.98 -2.70
N CYS A 11 -13.65 1.06 -1.66
CA CYS A 11 -13.78 2.10 -0.65
C CYS A 11 -12.86 3.29 -0.96
N SER A 12 -13.30 4.48 -0.58
CA SER A 12 -12.51 5.70 -0.70
C SER A 12 -12.44 6.42 0.62
N ASN A 13 -11.29 7.04 0.92
CA ASN A 13 -11.06 7.82 2.14
C ASN A 13 -11.15 6.95 3.40
N MET A 14 -10.46 5.81 3.37
CA MET A 14 -10.40 4.89 4.51
C MET A 14 -9.25 5.24 5.44
N LYS A 15 -9.48 4.99 6.72
CA LYS A 15 -8.44 5.08 7.74
C LYS A 15 -8.43 3.79 8.56
N ASP A 16 -7.24 3.31 8.90
CA ASP A 16 -7.02 2.17 9.78
C ASP A 16 -7.77 0.91 9.29
N CYS A 17 -7.80 0.70 7.96
CA CYS A 17 -8.51 -0.41 7.32
C CYS A 17 -7.63 -1.66 7.17
N TYR A 18 -8.28 -2.81 7.00
CA TYR A 18 -7.61 -4.09 6.85
C TYR A 18 -8.22 -4.86 5.67
N ASP A 19 -7.38 -5.59 4.93
CA ASP A 19 -7.77 -6.44 3.79
C ASP A 19 -8.59 -5.66 2.75
N CYS A 20 -8.02 -4.55 2.27
CA CYS A 20 -8.68 -3.60 1.38
C CYS A 20 -8.34 -3.89 -0.10
N THR A 21 -9.35 -3.98 -0.96
CA THR A 21 -9.22 -4.23 -2.41
C THR A 21 -9.87 -3.11 -3.22
N ASP A 22 -9.29 -2.77 -4.38
CA ASP A 22 -9.84 -1.80 -5.33
C ASP A 22 -10.17 -0.44 -4.68
N SER A 23 -9.34 0.00 -3.73
CA SER A 23 -9.64 1.15 -2.87
C SER A 23 -8.72 2.34 -3.11
N SER A 24 -9.11 3.50 -2.62
CA SER A 24 -8.34 4.74 -2.81
C SER A 24 -8.30 5.62 -1.57
N ASN A 25 -7.25 6.44 -1.44
CA ASN A 25 -7.07 7.39 -0.34
C ASN A 25 -7.10 6.67 1.02
N CYS A 26 -6.21 5.70 1.18
CA CYS A 26 -6.12 4.87 2.40
C CYS A 26 -4.99 5.40 3.30
N VAL A 27 -5.25 5.48 4.61
CA VAL A 27 -4.26 5.94 5.59
C VAL A 27 -4.20 4.98 6.77
N GLY A 28 -3.02 4.50 7.16
CA GLY A 28 -2.90 3.60 8.32
C GLY A 28 -3.39 2.18 8.04
N CYS A 29 -3.56 1.82 6.76
CA CYS A 29 -4.20 0.56 6.37
C CYS A 29 -3.18 -0.57 6.19
N ASN A 30 -3.63 -1.82 6.34
CA ASN A 30 -2.81 -3.01 6.14
C ASN A 30 -3.46 -3.98 5.14
N ARG A 31 -2.64 -4.71 4.37
CA ARG A 31 -3.07 -5.69 3.35
C ARG A 31 -3.96 -5.06 2.29
N LEU A 32 -3.35 -4.22 1.46
CA LEU A 32 -4.03 -3.53 0.37
C LEU A 32 -3.71 -4.16 -0.98
N THR A 33 -4.73 -4.46 -1.77
CA THR A 33 -4.58 -4.99 -3.12
C THR A 33 -5.23 -4.06 -4.14
N ASN A 34 -4.53 -3.75 -5.23
CA ASN A 34 -5.02 -2.89 -6.30
C ASN A 34 -5.56 -1.54 -5.78
N CYS A 35 -4.82 -0.92 -4.86
CA CYS A 35 -5.20 0.33 -4.22
C CYS A 35 -4.38 1.51 -4.76
N SER A 36 -4.88 2.73 -4.51
CA SER A 36 -4.21 3.95 -4.93
C SER A 36 -4.22 5.04 -3.87
N ASN A 37 -3.21 5.92 -3.90
CA ASN A 37 -3.05 7.05 -2.99
C ASN A 37 -3.04 6.61 -1.52
N MET A 38 -2.09 5.73 -1.19
CA MET A 38 -1.96 5.19 0.17
C MET A 38 -0.90 5.95 0.93
N LYS A 39 -1.12 6.13 2.23
CA LYS A 39 -0.15 6.74 3.13
C LYS A 39 -0.03 5.94 4.42
N ASP A 40 1.19 5.74 4.90
CA ASP A 40 1.43 5.10 6.21
C ASP A 40 0.74 3.74 6.27
N SER A 41 1.03 2.90 5.27
CA SER A 41 0.33 1.64 5.04
C SER A 41 1.30 0.50 4.79
N ASP A 42 0.88 -0.70 5.16
CA ASP A 42 1.75 -1.88 5.18
C ASP A 42 1.14 -3.01 4.34
N ASP A 43 2.00 -3.86 3.76
CA ASP A 43 1.61 -5.02 2.96
C ASP A 43 0.71 -4.62 1.77
N CYS A 44 1.27 -3.82 0.87
CA CYS A 44 0.58 -3.29 -0.31
C CYS A 44 1.00 -4.07 -1.56
N THR A 45 0.03 -4.63 -2.28
CA THR A 45 0.26 -5.38 -3.52
C THR A 45 -0.45 -4.71 -4.70
N GLU A 46 0.22 -4.65 -5.86
CA GLU A 46 -0.33 -4.15 -7.13
C GLU A 46 -0.92 -2.73 -7.02
N SER A 47 -0.31 -1.89 -6.20
CA SER A 47 -0.87 -0.59 -5.83
C SER A 47 -0.03 0.58 -6.35
N SER A 48 -0.58 1.80 -6.28
CA SER A 48 0.07 2.99 -6.83
C SER A 48 -0.01 4.21 -5.92
N ASN A 49 0.93 5.13 -6.07
CA ASN A 49 1.03 6.37 -5.30
C ASN A 49 1.11 6.07 -3.79
N CYS A 50 2.11 5.27 -3.42
CA CYS A 50 2.35 4.83 -2.04
C CYS A 50 3.29 5.82 -1.36
N LYS A 51 2.96 6.31 -0.17
CA LYS A 51 3.81 7.22 0.59
C LYS A 51 4.01 6.71 2.01
N ASP A 52 5.25 6.68 2.49
CA ASP A 52 5.58 6.24 3.85
C ASP A 52 5.05 4.80 4.10
N CYS A 53 5.06 3.93 3.09
CA CYS A 53 4.51 2.58 3.16
C CYS A 53 5.61 1.53 3.32
N THR A 54 5.27 0.36 3.89
CA THR A 54 6.21 -0.75 4.06
C THR A 54 5.70 -2.05 3.44
N ASP A 55 6.63 -2.94 3.06
CA ASP A 55 6.34 -4.24 2.41
C ASP A 55 5.48 -4.13 1.15
N LEU A 56 6.00 -3.41 0.14
CA LEU A 56 5.30 -3.18 -1.13
C LEU A 56 5.69 -4.21 -2.19
N ILE A 57 4.71 -4.84 -2.84
CA ILE A 57 4.92 -5.79 -3.94
C ILE A 57 4.23 -5.27 -5.21
N ASN A 58 4.93 -5.27 -6.35
CA ASN A 58 4.37 -4.84 -7.64
C ASN A 58 3.78 -3.42 -7.62
N CYS A 59 4.33 -2.52 -6.81
CA CYS A 59 3.79 -1.17 -6.63
C CYS A 59 4.47 -0.14 -7.54
N SER A 60 3.80 0.99 -7.78
CA SER A 60 4.35 2.10 -8.58
C SER A 60 4.20 3.45 -7.87
N ASN A 61 5.06 4.41 -8.23
CA ASN A 61 5.09 5.76 -7.66
C ASN A 61 5.22 5.72 -6.13
N CYS A 62 6.26 5.03 -5.64
CA CYS A 62 6.50 4.83 -4.21
C CYS A 62 7.44 5.94 -3.70
N ASN A 63 7.01 6.67 -2.68
CA ASN A 63 7.80 7.73 -2.05
C ASN A 63 8.06 7.42 -0.58
N ASP A 64 9.32 7.45 -0.16
CA ASP A 64 9.73 7.20 1.23
C ASP A 64 9.24 5.84 1.76
N CYS A 65 9.24 4.83 0.89
CA CYS A 65 8.76 3.48 1.22
C CYS A 65 9.91 2.51 1.52
N SER A 66 9.62 1.40 2.20
CA SER A 66 10.58 0.32 2.48
C SER A 66 10.00 -1.06 2.11
N GLY A 67 10.84 -2.11 2.11
CA GLY A 67 10.38 -3.49 1.81
C GLY A 67 9.91 -3.73 0.38
N LEU A 68 10.35 -2.90 -0.59
CA LEU A 68 9.84 -2.95 -1.96
C LEU A 68 10.34 -4.16 -2.75
N ARG A 69 9.43 -4.88 -3.40
CA ARG A 69 9.69 -5.97 -4.35
C ARG A 69 8.98 -5.69 -5.66
N ASN A 70 9.73 -5.68 -6.77
CA ASN A 70 9.20 -5.38 -8.11
C ASN A 70 8.44 -4.04 -8.19
N ALA A 71 8.92 -3.01 -7.49
CA ALA A 71 8.31 -1.68 -7.55
C ALA A 71 8.99 -0.75 -8.55
N SER A 72 8.25 0.22 -9.07
CA SER A 72 8.71 1.18 -10.09
C SER A 72 8.45 2.64 -9.68
N ASN A 73 9.14 3.59 -10.32
CA ASN A 73 9.04 5.04 -10.05
C ASN A 73 9.21 5.38 -8.55
N GLN A 74 10.35 4.95 -8.02
CA GLN A 74 10.68 5.05 -6.60
C GLN A 74 11.42 6.36 -6.29
N HIS A 75 11.02 7.04 -5.21
CA HIS A 75 11.72 8.20 -4.64
C HIS A 75 11.89 8.00 -3.13
N GLY A 76 13.03 8.40 -2.56
CA GLY A 76 13.25 8.34 -1.11
C GLY A 76 13.23 6.94 -0.48
N VAL A 77 13.36 5.87 -1.27
CA VAL A 77 13.20 4.49 -0.77
C VAL A 77 14.27 4.07 0.22
N HIS A 78 13.83 3.41 1.29
CA HIS A 78 14.67 2.85 2.34
C HIS A 78 14.79 1.34 2.12
N LYS A 79 15.94 0.88 1.63
CA LYS A 79 16.24 -0.55 1.53
C LYS A 79 16.58 -1.08 2.93
N SER A 80 15.95 -2.16 3.37
CA SER A 80 16.35 -2.83 4.60
C SER A 80 17.73 -3.49 4.39
N GLU A 81 18.64 -3.32 5.35
CA GLU A 81 20.04 -3.77 5.27
C GLU A 81 20.22 -5.30 5.46
N TYR A 82 19.17 -6.10 5.33
CA TYR A 82 19.17 -7.53 5.70
C TYR A 82 19.31 -8.51 4.51
N GLU A 83 19.96 -8.09 3.42
CA GLU A 83 20.43 -8.99 2.37
C GLU A 83 21.96 -9.20 2.50
N LEU A 84 22.37 -10.14 3.35
CA LEU A 84 23.70 -10.78 3.38
C LEU A 84 23.54 -12.30 3.17
#